data_AF-A0A1Q7DG41-F1
#
_entry.id   AF-A0A1Q7DG41-F1
#
_cell.length_a   1.000
_cell.length_b   1.000
_cell.length_c   1.000
_cell.angle_alpha   90.00
_cell.angle_beta   90.00
_cell.angle_gamma   90.00
#
_symmetry.space_group_name_H-M   'P 1'
#
loop_
_entity.id
_entity.type
_entity.pdbx_description
1 polymer ?
#
loop_
_entity_poly.entity_id
_entity_poly.type
_entity_poly.pdbx_seq_one_letter_code
_entity_poly.pdbx_strand_id
1 'polypeptide(L)'
;MRRLSLLIVACLLYGIGEAFAQNPALTPEQQAFVERYVDAVRAKDVGRLRALVHPRSLACIQPDTAAFFDDVFASRTRHPTAVQYAASIQPIAPGQALMMEGDVTYPVRPTHWIQIDLAPGATSGAILMVQVVLERGAWLEVLPCPTPATLAKYRAAKATASTQEQRARELLANLKDPLRAELRQLLRDGRKVSAIMRYNQEAGEDLTVARRVIELLSELKD
;
A
#
# COMPACT_ATOMS: atom_id res chain seq x y z
N MET A 1 67.68 -30.83 23.43
CA MET A 1 67.63 -29.47 24.00
C MET A 1 66.81 -28.57 23.08
N ARG A 2 65.87 -27.81 23.67
CA ARG A 2 65.17 -26.60 23.18
C ARG A 2 64.44 -26.71 21.82
N ARG A 3 63.11 -26.87 21.78
CA ARG A 3 62.01 -25.93 22.14
C ARG A 3 61.96 -24.65 21.29
N LEU A 4 60.71 -24.32 20.91
CA LEU A 4 60.16 -23.08 20.35
C LEU A 4 60.17 -22.96 18.82
N SER A 5 59.02 -23.22 18.21
CA SER A 5 58.52 -22.42 17.09
C SER A 5 56.98 -22.53 17.04
N LEU A 6 56.36 -21.44 17.49
CA LEU A 6 55.13 -20.84 16.97
C LEU A 6 53.84 -21.70 17.01
N LEU A 7 53.20 -21.66 18.18
CA LEU A 7 51.74 -21.78 18.32
C LEU A 7 51.16 -20.37 18.56
N ILE A 8 49.92 -20.18 18.11
CA ILE A 8 49.00 -19.05 18.39
C ILE A 8 49.19 -17.83 17.46
N VAL A 9 48.32 -17.71 16.45
CA VAL A 9 47.21 -16.75 16.34
C VAL A 9 46.51 -17.06 15.01
N ALA A 10 45.45 -17.86 15.08
CA ALA A 10 44.50 -18.02 13.99
C ALA A 10 43.10 -18.08 14.62
N CYS A 11 42.15 -17.40 13.98
CA CYS A 11 40.72 -17.34 14.31
C CYS A 11 40.30 -16.36 15.42
N LEU A 12 40.47 -15.06 15.15
CA LEU A 12 39.63 -13.99 15.72
C LEU A 12 39.11 -13.07 14.61
N LEU A 13 38.42 -13.64 13.62
CA LEU A 13 37.50 -12.93 12.72
C LEU A 13 36.32 -13.86 12.40
N TYR A 14 35.67 -14.36 13.44
CA TYR A 14 34.35 -14.98 13.31
C TYR A 14 33.30 -13.87 13.42
N GLY A 15 32.79 -13.49 12.25
CA GLY A 15 31.43 -12.98 12.02
C GLY A 15 30.86 -12.01 13.04
N ILE A 16 31.03 -10.71 12.78
CA ILE A 16 29.94 -9.75 13.01
C ILE A 16 28.97 -9.92 11.83
N GLY A 17 28.38 -11.11 11.73
CA GLY A 17 27.14 -11.27 11.00
C GLY A 17 26.09 -10.66 11.90
N GLU A 18 25.80 -9.37 11.71
CA GLU A 18 24.55 -8.81 12.20
C GLU A 18 23.46 -9.77 11.74
N ALA A 19 22.85 -10.46 12.70
CA ALA A 19 21.67 -11.24 12.43
C ALA A 19 20.64 -10.24 11.93
N PHE A 20 20.45 -10.16 10.61
CA PHE A 20 19.16 -9.81 10.06
C PHE A 20 18.19 -10.69 10.83
N ALA A 21 17.37 -10.08 11.68
CA ALA A 21 16.30 -10.79 12.35
C ALA A 21 15.50 -11.46 11.23
N GLN A 22 15.75 -12.76 11.01
CA GLN A 22 15.04 -13.53 10.02
C GLN A 22 13.62 -13.53 10.52
N ASN A 23 12.73 -12.83 9.82
CA ASN A 23 11.31 -12.97 10.08
C ASN A 23 11.01 -14.47 10.05
N PRO A 24 10.35 -15.02 11.08
CA PRO A 24 10.09 -16.45 11.13
C PRO A 24 9.36 -16.86 9.85
N ALA A 25 9.76 -18.02 9.29
CA ALA A 25 9.09 -18.56 8.13
C ALA A 25 7.60 -18.76 8.46
N LEU A 26 6.74 -18.46 7.49
CA LEU A 26 5.29 -18.65 7.63
C LEU A 26 4.99 -20.14 7.88
N THR A 27 4.04 -20.44 8.76
CA THR A 27 3.49 -21.80 8.87
C THR A 27 2.74 -22.15 7.58
N PRO A 28 2.51 -23.44 7.27
CA PRO A 28 1.74 -23.83 6.09
C PRO A 28 0.36 -23.17 5.98
N GLU A 29 -0.32 -22.96 7.10
CA GLU A 29 -1.65 -22.32 7.13
C GLU A 29 -1.58 -20.81 6.87
N GLN A 30 -0.53 -20.14 7.38
CA GLN A 30 -0.28 -18.73 7.12
C GLN A 30 0.11 -18.51 5.65
N GLN A 31 0.97 -19.38 5.13
CA GLN A 31 1.37 -19.40 3.72
C GLN A 31 0.13 -19.58 2.82
N ALA A 32 -0.74 -20.54 3.14
CA ALA A 32 -1.98 -20.76 2.39
C ALA A 32 -2.94 -19.56 2.44
N PHE A 33 -3.00 -18.82 3.55
CA PHE A 33 -3.76 -17.56 3.62
C PHE A 33 -3.16 -16.50 2.69
N VAL A 34 -1.84 -16.30 2.74
CA VAL A 34 -1.12 -15.33 1.91
C VAL A 34 -1.33 -15.63 0.42
N GLU A 35 -1.22 -16.90 0.02
CA GLU A 35 -1.43 -17.32 -1.37
C GLU A 35 -2.84 -16.98 -1.85
N ARG A 36 -3.88 -17.35 -1.10
CA ARG A 36 -5.27 -16.98 -1.46
C ARG A 36 -5.47 -15.48 -1.53
N TYR A 37 -4.85 -14.73 -0.62
CA TYR A 37 -4.94 -13.28 -0.59
C TYR A 37 -4.27 -12.64 -1.82
N VAL A 38 -3.05 -13.04 -2.14
CA VAL A 38 -2.30 -12.59 -3.32
C VAL A 38 -3.03 -12.97 -4.61
N ASP A 39 -3.56 -14.19 -4.70
CA ASP A 39 -4.33 -14.63 -5.86
C ASP A 39 -5.59 -13.80 -6.06
N ALA A 40 -6.30 -13.46 -4.99
CA ALA A 40 -7.45 -12.57 -5.05
C ALA A 40 -7.07 -11.15 -5.50
N VAL A 41 -5.96 -10.61 -4.99
CA VAL A 41 -5.40 -9.32 -5.42
C VAL A 41 -5.04 -9.34 -6.91
N ARG A 42 -4.33 -10.39 -7.36
CA ARG A 42 -3.90 -10.55 -8.75
C ARG A 42 -5.08 -10.69 -9.72
N ALA A 43 -6.07 -11.47 -9.33
CA ALA A 43 -7.31 -11.65 -10.09
C ALA A 43 -8.21 -10.41 -10.05
N LYS A 44 -7.89 -9.41 -9.21
CA LYS A 44 -8.74 -8.24 -8.91
C LYS A 44 -10.14 -8.66 -8.45
N ASP A 45 -10.22 -9.77 -7.73
CA ASP A 45 -11.46 -10.40 -7.30
C ASP A 45 -11.82 -9.96 -5.87
N VAL A 46 -12.65 -8.93 -5.79
CA VAL A 46 -13.14 -8.39 -4.50
C VAL A 46 -13.97 -9.43 -3.74
N GLY A 47 -14.67 -10.34 -4.43
CA GLY A 47 -15.42 -11.41 -3.79
C GLY A 47 -14.51 -12.37 -3.04
N ARG A 48 -13.40 -12.79 -3.67
CA ARG A 48 -12.36 -13.62 -3.02
C ARG A 48 -11.67 -12.89 -1.88
N LEU A 49 -11.40 -11.59 -2.00
CA LEU A 49 -10.88 -10.80 -0.88
C LEU A 49 -11.84 -10.78 0.29
N ARG A 50 -13.13 -10.50 0.04
CA ARG A 50 -14.17 -10.49 1.09
C ARG A 50 -14.30 -11.84 1.79
N ALA A 51 -14.15 -12.96 1.07
CA ALA A 51 -14.19 -14.30 1.65
C ALA A 51 -13.04 -14.58 2.66
N LEU A 52 -11.96 -13.80 2.62
CA LEU A 52 -10.84 -13.90 3.56
C LEU A 52 -11.02 -12.98 4.78
N VAL A 53 -12.06 -12.15 4.82
CA VAL A 53 -12.31 -11.19 5.90
C VAL A 53 -13.16 -11.81 7.01
N HIS A 54 -12.82 -11.49 8.25
CA HIS A 54 -13.55 -11.91 9.43
C HIS A 54 -15.03 -11.45 9.38
N PRO A 55 -16.02 -12.32 9.68
CA PRO A 55 -17.44 -11.98 9.58
C PRO A 55 -17.86 -10.73 10.36
N ARG A 56 -17.30 -10.53 11.56
CA ARG A 56 -17.57 -9.31 12.36
C ARG A 56 -17.07 -8.02 11.72
N SER A 57 -16.04 -8.10 10.87
CA SER A 57 -15.55 -6.96 10.09
C SER A 57 -16.44 -6.74 8.86
N LEU A 58 -16.90 -7.82 8.22
CA LEU A 58 -17.89 -7.74 7.13
C LEU A 58 -19.21 -7.13 7.59
N ALA A 59 -19.62 -7.36 8.84
CA ALA A 59 -20.82 -6.75 9.42
C ALA A 59 -20.78 -5.21 9.48
N CYS A 60 -19.59 -4.60 9.41
CA CYS A 60 -19.43 -3.14 9.35
C CYS A 60 -19.65 -2.55 7.95
N ILE A 61 -19.80 -3.40 6.93
CA ILE A 61 -20.13 -2.98 5.57
C ILE A 61 -21.66 -2.82 5.49
N GLN A 62 -22.10 -1.58 5.61
CA GLN A 62 -23.50 -1.16 5.59
C GLN A 62 -23.71 -0.13 4.47
N PRO A 63 -24.95 0.18 4.07
CA PRO A 63 -25.18 1.13 2.97
C PRO A 63 -24.47 2.47 3.12
N ASP A 64 -24.32 2.98 4.35
CA ASP A 64 -23.68 4.26 4.65
C ASP A 64 -22.14 4.22 4.73
N THR A 65 -21.55 3.01 4.87
CA THR A 65 -20.11 2.75 4.91
C THR A 65 -19.59 2.03 3.66
N ALA A 66 -20.47 1.57 2.77
CA ALA A 66 -20.12 0.74 1.61
C ALA A 66 -19.03 1.37 0.74
N ALA A 67 -19.16 2.66 0.39
CA ALA A 67 -18.19 3.37 -0.44
C ALA A 67 -16.78 3.41 0.19
N PHE A 68 -16.69 3.53 1.52
CA PHE A 68 -15.41 3.47 2.23
C PHE A 68 -14.75 2.09 2.03
N PHE A 69 -15.51 1.01 2.20
CA PHE A 69 -14.98 -0.34 2.02
C PHE A 69 -14.69 -0.68 0.55
N ASP A 70 -15.48 -0.16 -0.40
CA ASP A 70 -15.20 -0.32 -1.82
C ASP A 70 -13.85 0.31 -2.20
N ASP A 71 -13.54 1.50 -1.66
CA ASP A 71 -12.22 2.13 -1.82
C ASP A 71 -11.09 1.33 -1.13
N VAL A 72 -11.36 0.73 0.04
CA VAL A 72 -10.41 -0.16 0.73
C VAL A 72 -10.09 -1.38 -0.13
N PHE A 73 -11.10 -2.05 -0.69
CA PHE A 73 -10.87 -3.21 -1.56
C PHE A 73 -10.22 -2.82 -2.89
N ALA A 74 -10.70 -1.75 -3.52
CA ALA A 74 -10.11 -1.23 -4.74
C ALA A 74 -8.62 -0.91 -4.56
N SER A 75 -8.22 -0.40 -3.38
CA SER A 75 -6.82 -0.07 -3.11
C SER A 75 -5.88 -1.26 -3.20
N ARG A 76 -6.32 -2.44 -2.78
CA ARG A 76 -5.53 -3.66 -2.81
C ARG A 76 -5.28 -4.14 -4.22
N THR A 77 -6.24 -3.91 -5.11
CA THR A 77 -6.21 -4.39 -6.49
C THR A 77 -5.65 -3.36 -7.48
N ARG A 78 -5.20 -2.18 -7.01
CA ARG A 78 -4.65 -1.11 -7.87
C ARG A 78 -3.27 -1.43 -8.43
N HIS A 79 -2.47 -2.22 -7.71
CA HIS A 79 -1.08 -2.45 -8.10
C HIS A 79 -0.96 -3.44 -9.27
N PRO A 80 0.05 -3.27 -10.14
CA PRO A 80 0.36 -4.26 -11.17
C PRO A 80 0.58 -5.63 -10.53
N THR A 81 0.10 -6.69 -11.18
CA THR A 81 0.26 -8.06 -10.71
C THR A 81 1.73 -8.45 -10.80
N ALA A 82 2.49 -8.19 -9.74
CA ALA A 82 3.87 -8.66 -9.64
C ALA A 82 3.87 -10.19 -9.65
N VAL A 83 4.70 -10.79 -10.51
CA VAL A 83 4.85 -12.26 -10.60
C VAL A 83 5.43 -12.82 -9.31
N GLN A 84 6.24 -12.03 -8.60
CA GLN A 84 6.91 -12.42 -7.36
C GLN A 84 6.40 -11.60 -6.18
N TYR A 85 6.28 -12.26 -5.02
CA TYR A 85 6.02 -11.61 -3.75
C TYR A 85 6.87 -12.24 -2.65
N ALA A 86 7.13 -11.47 -1.60
CA ALA A 86 7.64 -11.98 -0.33
C ALA A 86 6.62 -11.67 0.77
N ALA A 87 6.52 -12.52 1.78
CA ALA A 87 5.62 -12.30 2.89
C ALA A 87 6.27 -12.63 4.23
N SER A 88 5.90 -11.87 5.26
CA SER A 88 6.32 -12.07 6.63
C SER A 88 5.15 -11.85 7.58
N ILE A 89 5.22 -12.44 8.77
CA ILE A 89 4.21 -12.29 9.81
C ILE A 89 4.85 -11.84 11.12
N GLN A 90 4.18 -10.91 11.81
CA GLN A 90 4.62 -10.39 13.10
C GLN A 90 3.46 -10.41 14.10
N PRO A 91 3.67 -10.89 15.34
CA PRO A 91 2.64 -10.85 16.37
C PRO A 91 2.36 -9.41 16.83
N ILE A 92 1.13 -9.15 17.26
CA ILE A 92 0.67 -7.92 17.90
C ILE A 92 0.54 -8.21 19.38
N ALA A 93 1.30 -7.49 20.21
CA ALA A 93 1.21 -7.71 21.65
C ALA A 93 -0.19 -7.30 22.19
N PRO A 94 -0.73 -7.96 23.23
CA PRO A 94 -2.07 -7.69 23.76
C PRO A 94 -2.35 -6.22 24.13
N GLY A 95 -1.34 -5.45 24.52
CA GLY A 95 -1.45 -4.02 24.83
C GLY A 95 -0.84 -3.08 23.79
N GLN A 96 -0.37 -3.58 22.65
CA GLN A 96 0.19 -2.76 21.59
C GLN A 96 -0.90 -1.96 20.89
N ALA A 97 -0.63 -0.68 20.60
CA ALA A 97 -1.57 0.14 19.86
C ALA A 97 -1.83 -0.42 18.45
N LEU A 98 -3.08 -0.37 17.99
CA LEU A 98 -3.45 -0.83 16.64
C LEU A 98 -3.31 0.30 15.62
N MET A 99 -3.16 -0.05 14.35
CA MET A 99 -3.14 0.96 13.29
C MET A 99 -4.45 1.74 13.29
N MET A 100 -4.33 3.06 13.24
CA MET A 100 -5.46 4.00 13.25
C MET A 100 -6.33 3.90 14.52
N GLU A 101 -5.79 3.39 15.63
CA GLU A 101 -6.49 3.38 16.91
C GLU A 101 -7.03 4.77 17.27
N GLY A 102 -8.30 4.84 17.68
CA GLY A 102 -9.03 6.08 17.92
C GLY A 102 -9.83 6.59 16.71
N ASP A 103 -9.27 6.51 15.50
CA ASP A 103 -10.00 6.85 14.27
C ASP A 103 -10.91 5.70 13.80
N VAL A 104 -10.60 4.47 14.19
CA VAL A 104 -11.39 3.28 13.85
C VAL A 104 -11.63 2.37 15.05
N THR A 105 -12.59 1.45 14.91
CA THR A 105 -12.86 0.40 15.90
C THR A 105 -12.63 -0.97 15.28
N TYR A 106 -11.86 -1.81 15.95
CA TYR A 106 -11.65 -3.19 15.53
C TYR A 106 -12.74 -4.08 16.13
N PRO A 107 -13.61 -4.70 15.31
CA PRO A 107 -14.68 -5.54 15.83
C PRO A 107 -14.13 -6.84 16.43
N VAL A 108 -12.95 -7.27 16.00
CA VAL A 108 -12.12 -8.29 16.64
C VAL A 108 -10.71 -7.73 16.72
N ARG A 109 -10.01 -7.91 17.85
CA ARG A 109 -8.62 -7.47 17.95
C ARG A 109 -7.73 -8.38 17.08
N PRO A 110 -7.01 -7.85 16.07
CA PRO A 110 -6.06 -8.65 15.32
C PRO A 110 -4.90 -9.06 16.23
N THR A 111 -4.31 -10.22 15.94
CA THR A 111 -3.20 -10.77 16.71
C THR A 111 -1.89 -10.75 15.94
N HIS A 112 -1.94 -10.55 14.62
CA HIS A 112 -0.76 -10.49 13.77
C HIS A 112 -0.91 -9.46 12.65
N TRP A 113 0.23 -8.96 12.19
CA TRP A 113 0.39 -8.27 10.91
C TRP A 113 1.05 -9.20 9.92
N ILE A 114 0.49 -9.32 8.73
CA ILE A 114 1.17 -9.90 7.58
C ILE A 114 1.59 -8.76 6.66
N GLN A 115 2.88 -8.66 6.37
CA GLN A 115 3.41 -7.80 5.32
C GLN A 115 3.57 -8.64 4.06
N ILE A 116 3.05 -8.16 2.93
CA ILE A 116 3.21 -8.78 1.61
C ILE A 116 3.85 -7.76 0.68
N ASP A 117 5.11 -8.00 0.31
CA ASP A 117 5.86 -7.17 -0.62
C ASP A 117 5.63 -7.68 -2.04
N LEU A 118 4.85 -6.94 -2.83
CA LEU A 118 4.62 -7.19 -4.24
C LEU A 118 5.76 -6.56 -5.05
N ALA A 119 6.51 -7.38 -5.77
CA ALA A 119 7.77 -7.00 -6.44
C ALA A 119 8.85 -6.46 -5.49
N PRO A 120 9.36 -7.30 -4.56
CA PRO A 120 10.45 -6.88 -3.66
C PRO A 120 11.70 -6.47 -4.46
N GLY A 121 12.29 -5.33 -4.10
CA GLY A 121 13.49 -4.78 -4.76
C GLY A 121 13.24 -3.95 -6.03
N ALA A 122 11.99 -3.84 -6.51
CA ALA A 122 11.65 -2.91 -7.58
C ALA A 122 11.57 -1.47 -7.06
N THR A 123 12.00 -0.50 -7.87
CA THR A 123 11.91 0.94 -7.57
C THR A 123 10.47 1.43 -7.29
N SER A 124 9.46 0.64 -7.67
CA SER A 124 8.03 0.92 -7.46
C SER A 124 7.27 -0.30 -6.91
N GLY A 125 7.88 -1.05 -6.00
CA GLY A 125 7.21 -2.14 -5.28
C GLY A 125 6.01 -1.64 -4.46
N ALA A 126 5.05 -2.54 -4.20
CA ALA A 126 3.88 -2.25 -3.39
C ALA A 126 3.85 -3.14 -2.15
N ILE A 127 3.54 -2.57 -0.99
CA ILE A 127 3.45 -3.30 0.26
C ILE A 127 1.99 -3.38 0.68
N LEU A 128 1.49 -4.60 0.91
CA LEU A 128 0.19 -4.82 1.51
C LEU A 128 0.38 -5.20 2.97
N MET A 129 -0.23 -4.42 3.86
CA MET A 129 -0.28 -4.70 5.29
C MET A 129 -1.65 -5.26 5.65
N VAL A 130 -1.69 -6.51 6.10
CA VAL A 130 -2.93 -7.25 6.40
C VAL A 130 -2.96 -7.59 7.88
N GLN A 131 -3.97 -7.08 8.60
CA GLN A 131 -4.21 -7.45 9.99
C GLN A 131 -4.99 -8.75 10.05
N VAL A 132 -4.52 -9.72 10.81
CA VAL A 132 -5.16 -11.04 10.84
C VAL A 132 -5.37 -11.54 12.26
N VAL A 133 -6.33 -12.45 12.38
CA VAL A 133 -6.60 -13.24 13.58
C VAL A 133 -6.74 -14.71 13.16
N LEU A 134 -6.26 -15.61 14.00
CA LEU A 134 -6.56 -17.03 13.89
C LEU A 134 -7.81 -17.31 14.74
N GLU A 135 -8.92 -17.65 14.09
CA GLU A 135 -10.15 -18.03 14.77
C GLU A 135 -10.63 -19.38 14.22
N ARG A 136 -10.87 -20.35 15.12
CA ARG A 136 -11.35 -21.71 14.76
C ARG A 136 -10.50 -22.39 13.67
N GLY A 137 -9.19 -22.20 13.71
CA GLY A 137 -8.24 -22.80 12.75
C GLY A 137 -8.15 -22.08 11.40
N ALA A 138 -8.87 -20.98 11.20
CA ALA A 138 -8.78 -20.17 9.99
C ALA A 138 -8.10 -18.82 10.27
N TRP A 139 -7.12 -18.48 9.43
CA TRP A 139 -6.58 -17.13 9.36
C TRP A 139 -7.55 -16.23 8.59
N LEU A 140 -7.98 -15.16 9.22
CA LEU A 140 -8.95 -14.21 8.67
C LEU A 140 -8.41 -12.80 8.82
N GLU A 141 -8.61 -12.00 7.78
CA GLU A 141 -8.31 -10.58 7.82
C GLU A 141 -9.31 -9.84 8.72
N VAL A 142 -8.79 -8.95 9.55
CA VAL A 142 -9.58 -8.03 10.35
C VAL A 142 -9.51 -6.64 9.73
N LEU A 143 -10.60 -6.24 9.08
CA LEU A 143 -10.80 -4.84 8.70
C LEU A 143 -11.32 -4.03 9.90
N PRO A 144 -10.78 -2.82 10.12
CA PRO A 144 -11.39 -1.90 11.07
C PRO A 144 -12.72 -1.34 10.55
N CYS A 145 -13.63 -1.05 11.47
CA CYS A 145 -14.87 -0.34 11.21
C CYS A 145 -14.63 1.17 11.36
N PRO A 146 -14.98 2.00 10.37
CA PRO A 146 -14.79 3.44 10.48
C PRO A 146 -15.69 4.02 11.58
N THR A 147 -15.14 4.93 12.40
CA THR A 147 -15.99 5.74 13.29
C THR A 147 -16.81 6.75 12.47
N PRO A 148 -17.90 7.31 13.03
CA PRO A 148 -18.65 8.37 12.37
C PRO A 148 -17.78 9.58 11.99
N ALA A 149 -16.81 9.94 12.85
CA ALA A 149 -15.87 11.02 12.58
C ALA A 149 -14.96 10.72 11.39
N THR A 150 -14.40 9.51 11.32
CA THR A 150 -13.58 9.06 10.19
C THR A 150 -14.39 9.01 8.90
N LEU A 151 -15.63 8.56 8.96
CA LEU A 151 -16.52 8.52 7.81
C LEU A 151 -16.86 9.93 7.30
N ALA A 152 -17.04 10.91 8.20
CA ALA A 152 -17.21 12.30 7.82
C ALA A 152 -15.96 12.88 7.15
N LYS A 153 -14.76 12.64 7.72
CA LYS A 153 -13.48 13.03 7.11
C LYS A 153 -13.31 12.41 5.72
N TYR A 154 -13.63 11.11 5.58
CA TYR A 154 -13.59 10.40 4.30
C TYR A 154 -14.51 11.05 3.25
N ARG A 155 -15.77 11.33 3.60
CA ARG A 155 -16.73 11.98 2.69
C ARG A 155 -16.26 13.36 2.26
N ALA A 156 -15.74 14.16 3.20
CA ALA A 156 -15.17 15.47 2.90
C ALA A 156 -13.97 15.36 1.93
N ALA A 157 -13.06 14.42 2.18
CA ALA A 157 -11.92 14.18 1.30
C ALA A 157 -12.34 13.74 -0.12
N LYS A 158 -13.36 12.88 -0.24
CA LYS A 158 -13.91 12.47 -1.55
C LYS A 158 -14.54 13.65 -2.29
N ALA A 159 -15.28 14.51 -1.60
CA ALA A 159 -15.84 15.72 -2.19
C ALA A 159 -14.73 16.65 -2.70
N THR A 160 -13.71 16.91 -1.89
CA THR A 160 -12.55 17.72 -2.30
C THR A 160 -11.82 17.11 -3.50
N ALA A 161 -11.55 15.81 -3.47
CA ALA A 161 -10.89 15.11 -4.58
C ALA A 161 -11.73 15.18 -5.87
N SER A 162 -13.06 15.07 -5.78
CA SER A 162 -13.95 15.24 -6.94
C SER A 162 -13.88 16.64 -7.53
N THR A 163 -13.86 17.68 -6.68
CA THR A 163 -13.71 19.06 -7.14
C THR A 163 -12.36 19.29 -7.80
N GLN A 164 -11.28 18.78 -7.21
CA GLN A 164 -9.93 18.86 -7.78
C GLN A 164 -9.83 18.12 -9.11
N GLU A 165 -10.45 16.94 -9.23
CA GLU A 165 -10.54 16.15 -10.46
C GLU A 165 -11.25 16.93 -11.57
N GLN A 166 -12.42 17.50 -11.26
CA GLN A 166 -13.17 18.30 -12.23
C GLN A 166 -12.37 19.53 -12.68
N ARG A 167 -11.78 20.26 -11.73
CA ARG A 167 -10.94 21.42 -12.03
C ARG A 167 -9.76 21.05 -12.93
N ALA A 168 -9.08 19.94 -12.64
CA ALA A 168 -7.97 19.46 -13.45
C ALA A 168 -8.40 19.11 -14.88
N ARG A 169 -9.58 18.49 -15.07
CA ARG A 169 -10.13 18.18 -16.40
C ARG A 169 -10.45 19.44 -17.19
N GLU A 170 -11.09 20.43 -16.56
CA GLU A 170 -11.40 21.73 -17.18
C GLU A 170 -10.12 22.46 -17.61
N LEU A 171 -9.11 22.47 -16.76
CA LEU A 171 -7.82 23.08 -17.06
C LEU A 171 -7.09 22.37 -18.21
N LEU A 172 -7.08 21.04 -18.21
CA LEU A 172 -6.49 20.26 -19.30
C LEU A 172 -7.21 20.51 -20.64
N ALA A 173 -8.54 20.58 -20.63
CA ALA A 173 -9.32 20.86 -21.84
C ALA A 173 -8.99 22.24 -22.45
N ASN A 174 -8.62 23.20 -21.60
CA ASN A 174 -8.24 24.56 -22.00
C ASN A 174 -6.73 24.75 -22.19
N LEU A 175 -5.92 23.70 -22.06
CA LEU A 175 -4.47 23.77 -22.21
C LEU A 175 -4.08 23.97 -23.69
N LYS A 176 -3.48 25.13 -23.98
CA LYS A 176 -3.09 25.54 -25.34
C LYS A 176 -1.59 25.41 -25.58
N ASP A 177 -1.20 25.42 -26.85
CA ASP A 177 0.19 25.59 -27.26
C ASP A 177 0.67 27.02 -26.97
N PRO A 178 1.98 27.24 -26.70
CA PRO A 178 3.07 26.25 -26.75
C PRO A 178 3.21 25.39 -25.49
N LEU A 179 2.54 25.75 -24.40
CA LEU A 179 2.70 25.08 -23.11
C LEU A 179 2.31 23.59 -23.17
N ARG A 180 1.23 23.24 -23.89
CA ARG A 180 0.83 21.83 -24.08
C ARG A 180 1.95 21.00 -24.68
N ALA A 181 2.58 21.49 -25.75
CA ALA A 181 3.70 20.82 -26.41
C ALA A 181 4.92 20.69 -25.48
N GLU A 182 5.25 21.74 -24.73
CA GLU A 182 6.35 21.75 -23.76
C GLU A 182 6.14 20.67 -22.66
N LEU A 183 4.95 20.64 -22.07
CA LEU A 183 4.61 19.67 -21.00
C LEU A 183 4.63 18.23 -21.51
N ARG A 184 4.16 17.98 -22.73
CA ARG A 184 4.25 16.66 -23.38
C ARG A 184 5.70 16.25 -23.61
N GLN A 185 6.56 17.18 -24.00
CA GLN A 185 7.98 16.88 -24.16
C GLN A 185 8.60 16.47 -22.82
N LEU A 186 8.35 17.23 -21.75
CA LEU A 186 8.83 16.89 -20.40
C LEU A 186 8.34 15.51 -19.95
N LEU A 187 7.08 15.15 -20.26
CA LEU A 187 6.54 13.82 -19.94
C LEU A 187 7.21 12.70 -20.73
N ARG A 188 7.48 12.88 -22.03
CA ARG A 188 8.22 11.92 -22.85
C ARG A 188 9.65 11.70 -22.35
N ASP A 189 10.27 12.75 -21.84
CA ASP A 189 11.61 12.70 -21.25
C ASP A 189 11.62 12.10 -19.82
N GLY A 190 10.47 11.61 -19.32
CA GLY A 190 10.35 11.05 -17.97
C GLY A 190 10.38 12.11 -16.85
N ARG A 191 10.34 13.40 -17.20
CA ARG A 191 10.51 14.52 -16.25
C ARG A 191 9.18 14.99 -15.66
N LYS A 192 8.39 14.05 -15.10
CA LYS A 192 7.04 14.34 -14.56
C LYS A 192 7.03 15.47 -13.53
N VAL A 193 7.99 15.49 -12.60
CA VAL A 193 8.07 16.55 -11.57
C VAL A 193 8.32 17.91 -12.22
N SER A 194 9.20 18.00 -13.22
CA SER A 194 9.43 19.25 -13.95
C SER A 194 8.18 19.71 -14.69
N ALA A 195 7.42 18.79 -15.30
CA ALA A 195 6.15 19.13 -15.96
C ALA A 195 5.12 19.71 -14.96
N ILE A 196 5.00 19.12 -13.78
CA ILE A 196 4.11 19.62 -12.70
C ILE A 196 4.50 21.03 -12.30
N MET A 197 5.79 21.25 -12.00
CA MET A 197 6.27 22.57 -11.60
C MET A 197 6.09 23.61 -12.70
N ARG A 198 6.36 23.24 -13.97
CA ARG A 198 6.20 24.13 -15.12
C ARG A 198 4.74 24.56 -15.32
N TYR A 199 3.81 23.60 -15.25
CA TYR A 199 2.38 23.91 -15.35
C TYR A 199 1.91 24.76 -14.16
N ASN A 200 2.34 24.43 -12.94
CA ASN A 200 2.01 25.18 -11.74
C ASN A 200 2.47 26.64 -11.83
N GLN A 201 3.69 26.88 -12.32
CA GLN A 201 4.24 28.22 -12.50
C GLN A 201 3.43 29.06 -13.50
N GLU A 202 2.87 28.45 -14.55
CA GLU A 202 2.01 29.16 -15.49
C GLU A 202 0.60 29.40 -14.93
N ALA A 203 -0.01 28.35 -14.39
CA ALA A 203 -1.44 28.35 -14.05
C ALA A 203 -1.73 28.96 -12.67
N GLY A 204 -0.74 29.03 -11.76
CA GLY A 204 -0.93 29.51 -10.40
C GLY A 204 -1.84 28.63 -9.54
N GLU A 205 -2.10 27.40 -9.97
CA GLU A 205 -3.02 26.46 -9.31
C GLU A 205 -2.41 25.83 -8.05
N ASP A 206 -3.21 25.16 -7.22
CA ASP A 206 -2.66 24.30 -6.17
C ASP A 206 -1.84 23.14 -6.77
N LEU A 207 -0.79 22.71 -6.07
CA LEU A 207 0.10 21.63 -6.55
C LEU A 207 -0.64 20.31 -6.75
N THR A 208 -1.71 20.03 -6.00
CA THR A 208 -2.53 18.82 -6.19
C THR A 208 -3.26 18.86 -7.52
N VAL A 209 -3.87 20.01 -7.85
CA VAL A 209 -4.56 20.22 -9.13
C VAL A 209 -3.57 20.20 -10.28
N ALA A 210 -2.44 20.91 -10.15
CA ALA A 210 -1.37 20.91 -11.16
C ALA A 210 -0.84 19.50 -11.42
N ARG A 211 -0.58 18.71 -10.37
CA ARG A 211 -0.20 17.30 -10.50
C ARG A 211 -1.25 16.51 -11.26
N ARG A 212 -2.54 16.70 -10.93
CA ARG A 212 -3.61 15.94 -11.57
C ARG A 212 -3.79 16.29 -13.05
N VAL A 213 -3.63 17.57 -13.43
CA VAL A 213 -3.62 18.00 -14.84
C VAL A 213 -2.53 17.26 -15.62
N ILE A 214 -1.32 17.18 -15.07
CA ILE A 214 -0.19 16.49 -15.72
C ILE A 214 -0.39 14.97 -15.79
N GLU A 215 -0.98 14.37 -14.76
CA GLU A 215 -1.37 12.96 -14.79
C GLU A 215 -2.39 12.68 -15.89
N LEU A 216 -3.47 13.45 -15.96
CA LEU A 216 -4.46 13.36 -17.02
C LEU A 216 -3.83 13.57 -18.41
N LEU A 217 -2.92 14.54 -18.56
CA LEU A 217 -2.20 14.76 -19.82
C LEU A 217 -1.35 13.54 -20.21
N SER A 218 -0.74 12.85 -19.25
CA SER A 218 0.05 11.63 -19.51
C SER A 218 -0.80 10.41 -19.88
N GLU A 219 -2.09 10.41 -19.51
CA GLU A 219 -3.05 9.35 -19.84
C GLU A 219 -3.63 9.52 -21.26
N LEU A 220 -3.61 10.75 -21.81
CA LEU A 220 -4.01 11.01 -23.19
C LEU A 220 -2.94 10.44 -24.13
N LYS A 221 -3.29 9.35 -24.84
CA LYS A 221 -2.49 8.88 -25.98
C LYS A 221 -2.50 9.96 -27.06
N ASP A 222 -1.32 10.26 -27.61
CA ASP A 222 -1.18 11.16 -28.77
C ASP A 222 -1.88 10.60 -30.01
#